data_AF-A0A7J4S646-F1
#
_entry.id   AF-A0A7J4S646-F1
#
_cell.length_a   1.000
_cell.length_b   1.000
_cell.length_c   1.000
_cell.angle_alpha   90.00
_cell.angle_beta   90.00
_cell.angle_gamma   90.00
#
_symmetry.space_group_name_H-M   'P 1'
#
loop_
_entity.id
_entity.type
_entity.pdbx_description
1 polymer ?
#
loop_
_entity_poly.entity_id
_entity_poly.type
_entity_poly.pdbx_seq_one_letter_code
_entity_poly.pdbx_strand_id
1 'polypeptide(L)' 'MGTGWQGPLNRLDPFAWEIPQSYKAQMRTSGLIFIDEPMIAQLRQDQAAEQVVNVATMPGIIGRSMAMPDIHWGYG' A
#
# COMPACT_ATOMS: atom_id res chain seq x y z
N MET A 1 -19.04 6.97 5.38
CA MET A 1 -17.84 7.13 4.54
C MET A 1 -16.70 6.53 5.33
N GLY A 2 -16.06 5.48 4.81
CA GLY A 2 -15.00 4.78 5.55
C GLY A 2 -13.89 5.75 5.92
N THR A 3 -13.35 5.62 7.14
CA THR A 3 -12.14 6.33 7.52
C THR A 3 -11.04 5.94 6.53
N GLY A 4 -10.36 6.90 5.92
CA GLY A 4 -9.28 6.61 4.98
C GLY A 4 -8.09 5.91 5.67
N TRP A 5 -7.20 5.31 4.87
CA TRP A 5 -6.13 4.45 5.38
C TRP A 5 -5.03 5.24 6.11
N GLN A 6 -4.70 4.81 7.32
CA GLN A 6 -3.76 5.48 8.23
C GLN A 6 -2.51 4.65 8.57
N GLY A 7 -2.22 3.62 7.78
CA GLY A 7 -1.04 2.79 8.01
C GLY A 7 0.30 3.50 7.66
N PRO A 8 1.42 2.84 8.01
CA PRO A 8 2.77 3.36 7.83
C PRO A 8 3.17 3.41 6.36
N LEU A 9 3.85 4.48 5.97
CA LEU A 9 4.50 4.63 4.67
C LEU A 9 5.95 5.05 4.90
N ASN A 10 6.88 4.15 4.60
CA ASN A 10 8.31 4.42 4.64
C ASN A 10 8.74 4.94 3.26
N ARG A 11 9.26 6.17 3.19
CA ARG A 11 9.77 6.71 1.93
C ARG A 11 11.03 5.95 1.51
N LEU A 12 11.04 5.37 0.31
CA LEU A 12 12.23 4.76 -0.28
C LEU A 12 12.92 5.71 -1.27
N ASP A 13 12.13 6.44 -2.07
CA ASP A 13 12.61 7.43 -3.03
C ASP A 13 11.56 8.56 -3.23
N PRO A 14 11.74 9.54 -4.14
CA PRO A 14 10.76 10.60 -4.36
C PRO A 14 9.37 10.15 -4.83
N PHE A 15 9.27 8.96 -5.41
CA PHE A 15 8.06 8.40 -6.02
C PHE A 15 7.71 7.00 -5.50
N ALA A 16 8.47 6.43 -4.56
CA ALA A 16 8.23 5.07 -4.06
C ALA A 16 8.17 5.03 -2.53
N TRP A 17 7.09 4.44 -2.04
CA TRP A 17 6.77 4.33 -0.62
C TRP A 17 6.50 2.88 -0.25
N GLU A 18 7.13 2.39 0.80
CA GLU A 18 6.97 1.03 1.30
C GLU A 18 5.94 0.98 2.43
N ILE A 19 5.02 0.02 2.34
CA ILE A 19 4.29 -0.47 3.50
C ILE A 19 5.08 -1.63 4.08
N PRO A 20 5.72 -1.47 5.26
CA PRO A 20 6.60 -2.49 5.81
C PRO A 20 5.83 -3.79 6.08
N GLN A 21 6.47 -4.93 5.81
CA GLN A 21 5.90 -6.25 6.10
C GLN A 21 5.46 -6.40 7.57
N SER A 22 6.15 -5.73 8.50
CA SER A 22 5.82 -5.73 9.93
C SER A 22 4.50 -5.05 10.26
N TYR A 23 3.87 -4.33 9.33
CA TYR A 23 2.60 -3.66 9.56
C TYR A 23 1.47 -4.63 9.95
N LYS A 24 1.44 -5.82 9.33
CA LYS A 24 0.41 -6.83 9.56
C LYS A 24 1.05 -8.22 9.55
N ALA A 25 0.89 -8.97 10.65
CA ALA A 25 1.59 -10.25 10.86
C ALA A 25 1.36 -11.29 9.75
N GLN A 26 0.24 -11.20 9.03
CA GLN A 26 -0.11 -12.07 7.92
C GLN A 26 0.63 -11.73 6.61
N MET A 27 1.30 -10.58 6.52
CA MET A 27 2.06 -10.19 5.33
C MET A 27 3.27 -11.10 5.14
N ARG A 28 3.40 -11.63 3.92
CA ARG A 28 4.51 -12.50 3.49
C ARG A 28 5.62 -11.71 2.79
N THR A 29 5.34 -10.48 2.38
CA THR A 29 6.23 -9.53 1.71
C THR A 29 5.81 -8.10 2.05
N SER A 30 6.58 -7.08 1.66
CA SER A 30 6.18 -5.67 1.81
C SER A 30 5.28 -5.18 0.67
N GLY A 31 4.55 -4.09 0.93
CA GLY A 31 3.85 -3.32 -0.08
C GLY A 31 4.75 -2.23 -0.66
N LEU A 32 4.61 -1.91 -1.94
CA LEU A 32 5.32 -0.83 -2.63
C LEU A 32 4.32 -0.01 -3.43
N ILE A 33 4.18 1.26 -3.08
CA ILE A 33 3.28 2.19 -3.76
C ILE A 33 4.13 3.20 -4.49
N PHE A 34 3.94 3.28 -5.80
CA PHE A 34 4.53 4.35 -6.60
C PHE A 34 3.60 5.55 -6.59
N ILE A 35 3.98 6.63 -5.92
CA ILE A 35 3.20 7.85 -5.80
C ILE A 35 4.12 9.01 -5.37
N ASP A 36 3.84 10.22 -5.85
CA ASP A 36 4.56 11.40 -5.39
C ASP A 36 4.09 11.84 -3.99
N GLU A 37 4.91 12.67 -3.33
CA GLU A 37 4.62 13.15 -1.98
C GLU A 37 3.31 13.98 -1.88
N PRO A 38 2.99 14.88 -2.83
CA PRO A 38 1.71 15.61 -2.83
C PRO A 38 0.47 14.71 -2.88
N MET A 39 0.53 13.58 -3.60
CA MET A 39 -0.62 12.69 -3.76
C MET A 39 -0.83 11.72 -2.57
N ILE A 40 0.05 11.69 -1.56
CA ILE A 40 -0.16 10.86 -0.35
C ILE A 40 -1.47 11.22 0.36
N ALA A 41 -1.84 12.51 0.38
CA ALA A 41 -3.09 12.95 0.98
C ALA A 41 -4.31 12.30 0.28
N GLN A 42 -4.24 12.08 -1.03
CA GLN A 42 -5.27 11.40 -1.82
C GLN A 42 -5.29 9.89 -1.54
N LEU A 43 -4.11 9.24 -1.49
CA LEU A 43 -3.99 7.83 -1.12
C LEU A 43 -4.65 7.51 0.23
N ARG A 44 -4.64 8.48 1.16
CA ARG A 44 -5.25 8.35 2.49
C ARG A 44 -6.75 8.68 2.54
N GLN A 45 -7.41 8.94 1.41
CA GLN A 45 -8.86 9.23 1.39
C GLN A 45 -9.71 7.96 1.35
N ASP A 46 -9.16 6.83 0.91
CA ASP A 46 -9.86 5.55 0.80
C ASP A 46 -9.07 4.39 1.43
N GLN A 47 -9.42 3.16 1.08
CA GLN A 47 -8.83 1.92 1.61
C GLN A 47 -7.95 1.19 0.57
N ALA A 48 -7.55 1.83 -0.52
CA ALA A 48 -6.77 1.19 -1.57
C ALA A 48 -5.41 0.68 -1.06
N ALA A 49 -4.76 1.42 -0.16
CA ALA A 49 -3.52 0.99 0.49
C ALA A 49 -3.71 -0.27 1.37
N GLU A 50 -4.89 -0.49 1.97
CA GLU A 50 -5.19 -1.74 2.69
C GLU A 50 -5.31 -2.92 1.73
N GLN A 51 -5.73 -2.70 0.48
CA GLN A 51 -5.74 -3.76 -0.53
C GLN A 51 -4.32 -4.21 -0.90
N VAL A 52 -3.36 -3.26 -0.98
CA VAL A 52 -1.94 -3.59 -1.15
C VAL A 52 -1.44 -4.48 0.00
N VAL A 53 -1.85 -4.16 1.23
CA VAL A 53 -1.55 -4.96 2.43
C VAL A 53 -2.18 -6.34 2.36
N ASN A 54 -3.44 -6.45 1.94
CA ASN A 54 -4.14 -7.72 1.81
C ASN A 54 -3.50 -8.62 0.74
N VAL A 55 -3.13 -8.04 -0.43
CA VAL A 55 -2.40 -8.76 -1.48
C VAL A 55 -1.05 -9.26 -0.97
N ALA A 56 -0.35 -8.47 -0.14
CA ALA A 56 0.91 -8.88 0.48
C ALA A 56 0.78 -10.09 1.42
N THR A 57 -0.43 -10.51 1.80
CA THR A 57 -0.67 -11.73 2.60
C THR A 57 -0.85 -13.00 1.78
N MET A 58 -1.01 -12.89 0.45
CA MET A 58 -1.41 -14.00 -0.41
C MET A 58 -0.36 -15.13 -0.45
N PRO A 59 -0.75 -16.40 -0.24
CA PRO A 59 0.16 -17.54 -0.38
C PRO A 59 0.75 -17.61 -1.79
N GLY A 60 2.08 -17.76 -1.87
CA GLY A 60 2.78 -17.87 -3.15
C GLY A 60 3.10 -16.54 -3.84
N ILE A 61 2.83 -15.39 -3.21
CA ILE A 61 3.27 -14.09 -3.73
C ILE A 61 4.81 -14.07 -3.86
N ILE A 62 5.29 -13.55 -5.00
CA ILE A 62 6.71 -13.36 -5.30
C ILE A 62 6.96 -11.87 -5.46
N GLY A 63 8.07 -11.38 -4.88
CA GLY A 63 8.37 -9.95 -4.86
C GLY A 63 7.46 -9.17 -3.90
N ARG A 64 7.30 -7.87 -4.14
CA ARG A 64 6.46 -6.97 -3.33
C ARG A 64 5.06 -6.85 -3.90
N SER A 65 4.07 -6.59 -3.05
CA SER A 65 2.74 -6.17 -3.51
C SER A 65 2.83 -4.75 -4.03
N MET A 66 2.63 -4.53 -5.33
CA MET A 66 2.88 -3.23 -5.98
C MET A 66 1.59 -2.54 -6.38
N ALA A 67 1.53 -1.22 -6.16
CA ALA A 67 0.50 -0.36 -6.70
C ALA A 67 1.09 0.81 -7.49
N MET A 68 0.43 1.15 -8.59
CA MET A 68 0.81 2.21 -9.51
C MET A 68 0.26 3.58 -9.05
N PRO A 69 0.70 4.71 -9.64
CA PRO A 69 0.29 6.05 -9.21
C PRO A 69 -1.21 6.36 -9.30
N ASP A 70 -1.95 5.59 -10.10
CA ASP A 70 -3.40 5.66 -10.28
C ASP A 70 -4.17 4.74 -9.31
N ILE A 71 -3.53 4.29 -8.23
CA ILE A 71 -4.14 3.49 -7.17
C ILE A 71 -5.46 4.11 -6.67
N HIS A 72 -6.50 3.29 -6.61
CA HIS A 72 -7.82 3.64 -6.12
C HIS A 72 -8.50 2.41 -5.53
N TRP A 73 -9.51 2.63 -4.70
CA TRP A 73 -10.24 1.52 -4.08
C TRP A 73 -10.99 0.68 -5.14
N GLY A 74 -10.67 -0.62 -5.18
CA GLY A 74 -11.26 -1.60 -6.09
C GLY A 74 -11.94 -2.76 -5.37
N TYR A 75 -12.14 -3.88 -6.08
CA TYR A 75 -12.59 -5.14 -5.50
C TYR A 75 -11.38 -6.02 -5.18
N GLY A 76 -11.21 -6.39 -3.90
CA GLY A 76 -10.08 -7.18 -3.40
C GLY A 76 -9.86 -7.00 -1.92
#